data_AF-A0A2V6FD94-F1
#
_entry.id   AF-A0A2V6FD94-F1
#
_cell.length_a   1.000
_cell.length_b   1.000
_cell.length_c   1.000
_cell.angle_alpha   90.00
_cell.angle_beta   90.00
_cell.angle_gamma   90.00
#
_symmetry.space_group_name_H-M   'P 1'
#
loop_
_entity.id
_entity.type
_entity.pdbx_description
1 polymer ?
#
loop_
_entity_poly.entity_id
_entity_poly.type
_entity_poly.pdbx_seq_one_letter_code
_entity_poly.pdbx_strand_id
1 'polypeptide(L)'
;RTKCYGVSLLISLLSISLLAAEKPIDISAVVSKTEAEKILGEPVRNPTPLNVNGKDGYYSKCNYYSSKSVRSLLLRVRQASEGSIDPQTEFDQVTGNGVKFKTIDGLGEKAAVLNGVPENGLPQNVIMLYVVKGQSFVTIGVGGIADEEAALTKAKQIAEKVLAQL
;
A
#
# COMPACT_ATOMS: atom_id res chain seq x y z
N ARG A 1 -17.24 42.15 -52.84
CA ARG A 1 -17.77 41.51 -51.61
C ARG A 1 -18.34 40.16 -52.01
N THR A 2 -17.58 39.08 -51.79
CA THR A 2 -18.09 37.70 -51.81
C THR A 2 -17.37 36.97 -50.68
N LYS A 3 -18.12 36.21 -49.90
CA LYS A 3 -17.80 35.77 -48.54
C LYS A 3 -17.72 34.24 -48.51
N CYS A 4 -16.84 33.74 -47.65
CA CYS A 4 -16.81 32.39 -47.06
C CYS A 4 -16.31 31.24 -47.96
N TYR A 5 -15.75 30.12 -47.47
CA TYR A 5 -15.67 29.53 -46.12
C TYR A 5 -14.29 28.88 -45.92
N GLY A 6 -13.73 29.01 -44.71
CA GLY A 6 -12.57 28.25 -44.28
C GLY A 6 -12.95 26.82 -43.91
N VAL A 7 -12.01 25.90 -44.11
CA VAL A 7 -12.02 24.57 -43.49
C VAL A 7 -10.74 24.47 -42.69
N SER A 8 -10.83 24.79 -41.39
CA SER A 8 -9.75 24.48 -40.44
C SER A 8 -9.99 23.08 -39.92
N LEU A 9 -9.14 22.13 -40.35
CA LEU A 9 -9.12 20.76 -39.87
C LEU A 9 -8.53 20.73 -38.45
N LEU A 10 -9.38 20.63 -37.43
CA LEU A 10 -8.97 20.40 -36.04
C LEU A 10 -8.57 18.93 -35.86
N ILE A 11 -7.27 18.65 -35.91
CA ILE A 11 -6.72 17.34 -35.52
C ILE A 11 -6.68 17.32 -33.99
N SER A 12 -7.68 16.70 -33.37
CA SER A 12 -7.69 16.45 -31.94
C SER A 12 -6.72 15.30 -31.64
N LEU A 13 -5.53 15.62 -31.13
CA LEU A 13 -4.58 14.64 -30.60
C LEU A 13 -5.16 14.05 -29.32
N LEU A 14 -5.92 12.95 -29.44
CA LEU A 14 -6.18 12.05 -28.31
C LEU A 14 -4.82 11.52 -27.85
N SER A 15 -4.27 12.17 -26.83
CA SER A 15 -3.14 11.65 -26.08
C SER A 15 -3.68 10.48 -25.26
N ILE A 16 -3.64 9.27 -25.82
CA ILE A 16 -3.87 8.04 -25.06
C ILE A 16 -2.70 7.98 -24.09
N SER A 17 -2.91 8.45 -22.86
CA SER A 17 -1.97 8.27 -21.76
C SER A 17 -1.89 6.78 -21.46
N LEU A 18 -1.01 6.09 -22.18
CA LEU A 18 -0.54 4.77 -21.79
C LEU A 18 0.11 4.95 -20.41
N LEU A 19 -0.61 4.57 -19.35
CA LEU A 19 -0.02 4.42 -18.02
C LEU A 19 1.15 3.44 -18.19
N ALA A 20 2.38 3.95 -18.14
CA ALA A 20 3.55 3.11 -18.13
C ALA A 20 3.43 2.15 -16.94
N ALA A 21 3.68 0.86 -17.17
CA ALA A 21 3.68 -0.13 -16.10
C ALA A 21 4.63 0.33 -14.99
N GLU A 22 4.12 0.45 -13.76
CA GLU A 22 4.92 0.82 -12.61
C GLU A 22 6.09 -0.16 -12.44
N LYS A 23 7.27 0.35 -12.11
CA LYS A 23 8.44 -0.48 -11.89
C LYS A 23 8.19 -1.42 -10.70
N PRO A 24 8.47 -2.73 -10.82
CA PRO A 24 8.35 -3.66 -9.70
C PRO A 24 9.16 -3.20 -8.48
N ILE A 25 8.48 -3.08 -7.33
CA ILE A 25 9.10 -2.68 -6.06
C ILE A 25 9.64 -3.90 -5.30
N ASP A 26 10.81 -3.81 -4.67
CA ASP A 26 11.24 -4.79 -3.67
C ASP A 26 11.04 -4.20 -2.28
N ILE A 27 9.97 -4.60 -1.60
CA ILE A 27 9.60 -4.04 -0.30
C ILE A 27 10.66 -4.31 0.78
N SER A 28 11.47 -5.37 0.62
CA SER A 28 12.56 -5.69 1.53
C SER A 28 13.81 -4.82 1.32
N ALA A 29 13.96 -4.25 0.12
CA ALA A 29 14.99 -3.25 -0.16
C ALA A 29 14.58 -1.85 0.32
N VAL A 30 13.26 -1.55 0.32
CA VAL A 30 12.73 -0.26 0.81
C VAL A 30 12.79 -0.17 2.33
N VAL A 31 12.33 -1.21 3.01
CA VAL A 31 12.42 -1.31 4.48
C VAL A 31 13.39 -2.42 4.80
N SER A 32 14.61 -2.05 5.18
CA SER A 32 15.66 -3.01 5.55
C SER A 32 15.40 -3.65 6.92
N LYS A 33 16.13 -4.72 7.24
CA LYS A 33 16.13 -5.32 8.58
C LYS A 33 16.45 -4.30 9.68
N THR A 34 17.54 -3.54 9.53
CA THR A 34 17.96 -2.53 10.52
C THR A 34 16.91 -1.45 10.73
N GLU A 35 16.20 -1.09 9.67
CA GLU A 35 15.11 -0.13 9.77
C GLU A 35 13.89 -0.71 10.48
N ALA A 36 13.53 -1.96 10.18
CA ALA A 36 12.49 -2.67 10.92
C ALA A 36 12.83 -2.77 12.42
N GLU A 37 14.09 -3.01 12.77
CA GLU A 37 14.56 -2.98 14.17
C GLU A 37 14.37 -1.61 14.82
N LYS A 38 14.69 -0.52 14.10
CA LYS A 38 14.47 0.85 14.58
C LYS A 38 12.98 1.16 14.75
N ILE A 39 12.13 0.74 13.81
CA ILE A 39 10.69 0.93 13.84
C ILE A 39 10.09 0.19 15.03
N LEU A 40 10.42 -1.10 15.18
CA LEU A 40 9.89 -1.95 16.24
C LEU A 40 10.56 -1.71 17.60
N GLY A 41 11.71 -1.03 17.63
CA GLY A 41 12.49 -0.77 18.84
C GLY A 41 13.16 -2.01 19.44
N GLU A 42 13.26 -3.10 18.67
CA GLU A 42 13.76 -4.40 19.12
C GLU A 42 14.49 -5.13 17.98
N PRO A 43 15.46 -6.02 18.28
CA PRO A 43 16.05 -6.88 17.27
C PRO A 43 15.00 -7.78 16.60
N VAL A 44 15.16 -7.99 15.29
CA VAL A 44 14.26 -8.83 14.51
C VAL A 44 14.99 -10.04 13.94
N ARG A 45 14.25 -11.11 13.70
CA ARG A 45 14.75 -12.30 12.97
C ARG A 45 15.08 -11.91 11.53
N ASN A 46 15.88 -12.74 10.86
CA ASN A 46 16.10 -12.54 9.42
C ASN A 46 14.77 -12.72 8.69
N PRO A 47 14.34 -11.74 7.86
CA PRO A 47 13.10 -11.86 7.12
C PRO A 47 13.22 -12.92 6.02
N THR A 48 12.08 -13.33 5.48
CA THR A 48 12.00 -14.14 4.26
C THR A 48 11.16 -13.40 3.23
N PRO A 49 11.79 -12.50 2.44
CA PRO A 49 11.10 -11.75 1.40
C PRO A 49 10.54 -12.67 0.33
N LEU A 50 9.46 -12.24 -0.32
CA LEU A 50 8.86 -12.91 -1.46
C LEU A 50 8.51 -11.87 -2.51
N ASN A 51 9.04 -12.06 -3.72
CA ASN A 51 8.72 -11.28 -4.90
C ASN A 51 8.24 -12.25 -5.99
N VAL A 52 7.06 -12.01 -6.56
CA VAL A 52 6.47 -12.90 -7.56
C VAL A 52 5.71 -12.12 -8.61
N ASN A 53 5.91 -12.48 -9.87
CA ASN A 53 5.05 -12.06 -10.97
C ASN A 53 3.91 -13.07 -11.10
N GLY A 54 2.70 -12.65 -10.77
CA GLY A 54 1.49 -13.43 -10.93
C GLY A 54 0.68 -13.01 -12.15
N LYS A 55 -0.44 -13.70 -12.37
CA LYS A 55 -1.40 -13.35 -13.43
C LYS A 55 -2.03 -11.97 -13.22
N ASP A 56 -2.26 -11.62 -11.96
CA ASP A 56 -2.95 -10.38 -11.56
C ASP A 56 -1.97 -9.25 -11.22
N GLY A 57 -0.71 -9.38 -11.66
CA GLY A 57 0.34 -8.40 -11.46
C GLY A 57 1.48 -8.88 -10.57
N TYR A 58 2.31 -7.93 -10.16
CA TYR A 58 3.50 -8.18 -9.36
C TYR A 58 3.17 -8.05 -7.87
N TYR A 59 3.75 -8.94 -7.06
CA TYR A 59 3.56 -8.95 -5.61
C TYR A 59 4.91 -8.99 -4.90
N SER A 60 5.09 -8.09 -3.93
CA SER A 60 6.24 -8.03 -3.04
C SER A 60 5.81 -8.09 -1.59
N LYS A 61 6.45 -8.92 -0.78
CA LYS A 61 6.16 -9.12 0.64
C LYS A 61 7.43 -9.24 1.45
N CYS A 62 7.45 -8.62 2.63
CA CYS A 62 8.47 -8.84 3.63
C CYS A 62 7.87 -8.69 5.03
N ASN A 63 8.08 -9.68 5.90
CA ASN A 63 7.62 -9.64 7.27
C ASN A 63 8.82 -9.66 8.22
N TYR A 64 8.76 -8.82 9.24
CA TYR A 64 9.73 -8.76 10.33
C TYR A 64 9.07 -9.16 11.63
N TYR A 65 9.69 -10.08 12.35
CA TYR A 65 9.23 -10.55 13.66
C TYR A 65 10.31 -10.31 14.69
N SER A 66 9.95 -9.72 15.82
CA SER A 66 10.86 -9.54 16.95
C SER A 66 11.43 -10.89 17.38
N SER A 67 12.69 -10.89 17.79
CA SER A 67 13.31 -12.05 18.44
C SER A 67 13.04 -12.11 19.95
N LYS A 68 12.40 -11.08 20.53
CA LYS A 68 12.21 -10.91 21.97
C LYS A 68 10.75 -10.90 22.42
N SER A 69 9.84 -10.47 21.55
CA SER A 69 8.44 -10.25 21.90
C SER A 69 7.51 -10.65 20.75
N VAL A 70 6.22 -10.34 20.91
CA VAL A 70 5.19 -10.51 19.85
C VAL A 70 5.20 -9.38 18.81
N ARG A 71 6.13 -8.42 18.91
CA ARG A 71 6.21 -7.31 17.96
C ARG A 71 6.46 -7.81 16.54
N SER A 72 5.73 -7.24 15.60
CA SER A 72 5.84 -7.60 14.19
C SER A 72 5.55 -6.42 13.27
N LEU A 73 6.18 -6.45 12.10
CA LEU A 73 5.92 -5.55 10.99
C LEU A 73 5.65 -6.40 9.75
N LEU A 74 4.47 -6.27 9.16
CA LEU A 74 4.07 -6.98 7.94
C LEU A 74 4.01 -6.00 6.80
N LEU A 75 4.70 -6.27 5.69
CA LEU A 75 4.71 -5.41 4.51
C LEU A 75 4.30 -6.20 3.29
N ARG A 76 3.36 -5.66 2.53
CA ARG A 76 2.91 -6.21 1.25
C ARG A 76 2.63 -5.09 0.28
N VAL A 77 3.05 -5.26 -0.97
CA VAL A 77 2.67 -4.40 -2.08
C VAL A 77 2.22 -5.30 -3.22
N ARG A 78 1.03 -5.03 -3.75
CA ARG A 78 0.58 -5.58 -5.03
C ARG A 78 0.55 -4.46 -6.06
N GLN A 79 1.24 -4.66 -7.18
CA GLN A 79 1.22 -3.80 -8.36
C GLN A 79 0.38 -4.48 -9.44
N ALA A 80 -0.82 -3.96 -9.66
CA ALA A 80 -1.82 -4.53 -10.53
C ALA A 80 -1.41 -4.52 -12.00
N SER A 81 -1.53 -5.66 -12.67
CA SER A 81 -1.47 -5.70 -14.14
C SER A 81 -2.77 -5.17 -14.74
N GLU A 82 -2.69 -4.70 -15.99
CA GLU A 82 -3.88 -4.34 -16.77
C GLU A 82 -4.87 -5.51 -16.82
N GLY A 83 -6.16 -5.19 -16.68
CA GLY A 83 -7.26 -6.18 -16.68
C GLY A 83 -7.41 -7.00 -15.40
N SER A 84 -6.53 -6.84 -14.40
CA SER A 84 -6.76 -7.37 -13.05
C SER A 84 -7.69 -6.46 -12.24
N ILE A 85 -8.12 -6.90 -11.05
CA ILE A 85 -8.83 -6.02 -10.11
C ILE A 85 -7.92 -4.83 -9.84
N ASP A 86 -8.43 -3.61 -10.00
CA ASP A 86 -7.66 -2.41 -9.73
C ASP A 86 -7.53 -2.17 -8.21
N PRO A 87 -6.47 -1.47 -7.76
CA PRO A 87 -6.24 -1.21 -6.34
C PRO A 87 -7.36 -0.46 -5.61
N GLN A 88 -8.11 0.41 -6.29
CA GLN A 88 -9.18 1.17 -5.65
C GLN A 88 -10.38 0.27 -5.37
N THR A 89 -10.74 -0.60 -6.32
CA THR A 89 -11.76 -1.63 -6.15
C THR A 89 -11.35 -2.64 -5.07
N GLU A 90 -10.08 -3.09 -5.06
CA GLU A 90 -9.57 -3.99 -4.03
C GLU A 90 -9.64 -3.35 -2.63
N PHE A 91 -9.28 -2.06 -2.51
CA PHE A 91 -9.44 -1.31 -1.27
C PHE A 91 -10.90 -1.29 -0.81
N ASP A 92 -11.85 -0.98 -1.69
CA ASP A 92 -13.27 -0.94 -1.35
C ASP A 92 -13.80 -2.30 -0.92
N GLN A 93 -13.38 -3.37 -1.57
CA GLN A 93 -13.71 -4.74 -1.17
C GLN A 93 -13.15 -5.07 0.21
N VAL A 94 -11.93 -4.64 0.55
CA VAL A 94 -11.35 -4.86 1.88
C VAL A 94 -12.07 -4.03 2.95
N THR A 95 -12.37 -2.76 2.66
CA THR A 95 -12.95 -1.84 3.65
C THR A 95 -14.48 -1.91 3.77
N GLY A 96 -15.16 -2.49 2.79
CA GLY A 96 -16.63 -2.55 2.72
C GLY A 96 -17.31 -3.69 3.49
N ASN A 97 -16.55 -4.62 4.08
CA ASN A 97 -17.08 -5.88 4.62
C ASN A 97 -17.70 -5.78 6.04
N GLY A 98 -18.32 -4.65 6.39
CA GLY A 98 -18.99 -4.46 7.69
C GLY A 98 -18.04 -4.30 8.89
N VAL A 99 -16.74 -4.26 8.63
CA VAL A 99 -15.67 -4.02 9.59
C VAL A 99 -15.45 -2.51 9.76
N LYS A 100 -15.12 -2.05 10.98
CA LYS A 100 -14.99 -0.60 11.25
C LYS A 100 -13.58 -0.10 10.94
N PHE A 101 -13.39 0.35 9.71
CA PHE A 101 -12.19 1.05 9.28
C PHE A 101 -12.23 2.54 9.66
N LYS A 102 -11.07 3.09 10.01
CA LYS A 102 -10.86 4.54 10.14
C LYS A 102 -10.12 5.05 8.91
N THR A 103 -10.72 5.99 8.18
CA THR A 103 -10.09 6.66 7.04
C THR A 103 -8.86 7.45 7.49
N ILE A 104 -7.83 7.45 6.65
CA ILE A 104 -6.60 8.21 6.83
C ILE A 104 -6.46 9.18 5.65
N ASP A 105 -6.62 10.48 5.92
CA ASP A 105 -6.44 11.51 4.92
C ASP A 105 -4.96 11.81 4.66
N GLY A 106 -4.65 12.26 3.44
CA GLY A 106 -3.31 12.73 3.06
C GLY A 106 -2.27 11.63 2.83
N LEU A 107 -2.67 10.35 2.84
CA LEU A 107 -1.78 9.22 2.58
C LEU A 107 -2.27 8.42 1.37
N GLY A 108 -1.50 8.49 0.28
CA GLY A 108 -1.90 7.90 -1.00
C GLY A 108 -3.17 8.55 -1.57
N GLU A 109 -3.83 7.85 -2.48
CA GLU A 109 -5.12 8.24 -3.05
C GLU A 109 -6.27 7.86 -2.13
N LYS A 110 -6.16 6.69 -1.48
CA LYS A 110 -7.09 6.19 -0.46
C LYS A 110 -6.27 5.50 0.62
N ALA A 111 -6.61 5.74 1.89
CA ALA A 111 -6.04 5.00 2.98
C ALA A 111 -7.04 4.78 4.12
N ALA A 112 -6.94 3.63 4.76
CA ALA A 112 -7.71 3.32 5.96
C ALA A 112 -6.94 2.36 6.85
N VAL A 113 -7.17 2.49 8.16
CA VAL A 113 -6.61 1.61 9.17
C VAL A 113 -7.70 0.78 9.83
N LEU A 114 -7.37 -0.49 10.05
CA LEU A 114 -8.12 -1.41 10.88
C LEU A 114 -7.34 -1.68 12.17
N ASN A 115 -8.00 -1.59 13.32
CA ASN A 115 -7.40 -1.88 14.61
C ASN A 115 -7.89 -3.19 15.25
N GLY A 116 -7.08 -3.68 16.18
CA GLY A 116 -7.25 -4.90 16.95
C GLY A 116 -8.34 -4.82 18.01
N VAL A 117 -9.60 -4.89 17.58
CA VAL A 117 -10.76 -5.07 18.45
C VAL A 117 -11.54 -6.33 18.05
N PRO A 118 -12.25 -7.01 18.98
CA PRO A 118 -12.94 -8.27 18.70
C PRO A 118 -13.87 -8.23 17.47
N GLU A 119 -14.56 -7.10 17.26
CA GLU A 119 -15.48 -6.88 16.14
C GLU A 119 -14.78 -6.88 14.78
N ASN A 120 -13.49 -6.57 14.77
CA ASN A 120 -12.67 -6.47 13.56
C ASN A 120 -11.89 -7.76 13.26
N GLY A 121 -11.97 -8.79 14.12
CA GLY A 121 -11.29 -10.06 13.92
C GLY A 121 -9.76 -9.99 13.97
N LEU A 122 -9.20 -8.87 14.45
CA LEU A 122 -7.77 -8.67 14.63
C LEU A 122 -7.37 -8.86 16.10
N PRO A 123 -6.22 -9.48 16.41
CA PRO A 123 -5.71 -9.55 17.77
C PRO A 123 -5.50 -8.16 18.38
N GLN A 124 -5.62 -8.05 19.69
CA GLN A 124 -5.29 -6.81 20.40
C GLN A 124 -3.84 -6.37 20.10
N ASN A 125 -3.61 -5.05 20.09
CA ASN A 125 -2.31 -4.44 19.80
C ASN A 125 -1.79 -4.74 18.38
N VAL A 126 -2.70 -4.97 17.43
CA VAL A 126 -2.42 -5.08 16.00
C VAL A 126 -3.19 -4.01 15.25
N ILE A 127 -2.53 -3.35 14.31
CA ILE A 127 -3.18 -2.52 13.31
C ILE A 127 -2.80 -3.01 11.90
N MET A 128 -3.70 -2.78 10.94
CA MET A 128 -3.48 -3.01 9.52
C MET A 128 -3.85 -1.73 8.77
N LEU A 129 -2.86 -1.06 8.20
CA LEU A 129 -3.00 0.12 7.35
C LEU A 129 -3.00 -0.32 5.89
N TYR A 130 -4.02 0.08 5.14
CA TYR A 130 -4.16 -0.15 3.71
C TYR A 130 -4.06 1.18 2.97
N VAL A 131 -3.33 1.21 1.87
CA VAL A 131 -3.09 2.43 1.08
C VAL A 131 -3.11 2.12 -0.41
N VAL A 132 -3.75 2.97 -1.19
CA VAL A 132 -3.75 2.93 -2.66
C VAL A 132 -2.89 4.05 -3.21
N LYS A 133 -2.08 3.75 -4.23
CA LYS A 133 -1.30 4.73 -5.00
C LYS A 133 -1.09 4.20 -6.42
N GLY A 134 -1.63 4.88 -7.43
CA GLY A 134 -1.55 4.41 -8.81
C GLY A 134 -2.07 2.97 -8.96
N GLN A 135 -1.25 2.11 -9.56
CA GLN A 135 -1.54 0.68 -9.75
C GLN A 135 -1.13 -0.17 -8.53
N SER A 136 -0.77 0.45 -7.41
CA SER A 136 -0.32 -0.23 -6.21
C SER A 136 -1.35 -0.26 -5.08
N PHE A 137 -1.51 -1.44 -4.47
CA PHE A 137 -2.18 -1.65 -3.21
C PHE A 137 -1.18 -2.07 -2.14
N VAL A 138 -1.02 -1.24 -1.10
CA VAL A 138 -0.04 -1.41 -0.03
C VAL A 138 -0.75 -1.83 1.26
N THR A 139 -0.23 -2.86 1.92
CA THR A 139 -0.68 -3.29 3.25
C THR A 139 0.47 -3.26 4.24
N ILE A 140 0.28 -2.56 5.36
CA ILE A 140 1.25 -2.43 6.44
C ILE A 140 0.59 -2.87 7.75
N GLY A 141 1.07 -3.97 8.32
CA GLY A 141 0.65 -4.46 9.62
C GLY A 141 1.67 -4.12 10.70
N VAL A 142 1.24 -3.56 11.83
CA VAL A 142 2.08 -3.37 13.01
C VAL A 142 1.43 -4.10 14.18
N GLY A 143 2.15 -5.05 14.77
CA GLY A 143 1.68 -5.86 15.89
C GLY A 143 2.55 -5.72 17.14
N GLY A 144 1.97 -5.95 18.31
CA GLY A 144 2.66 -6.02 19.59
C GLY A 144 3.05 -4.66 20.20
N ILE A 145 2.48 -3.56 19.70
CA ILE A 145 2.64 -2.22 20.27
C ILE A 145 1.31 -1.83 20.92
N ALA A 146 1.31 -1.63 22.24
CA ALA A 146 0.09 -1.38 23.02
C ALA A 146 -0.53 0.00 22.76
N ASP A 147 0.32 0.99 22.49
CA ASP A 147 -0.11 2.32 22.09
C ASP A 147 -0.48 2.31 20.59
N GLU A 148 -1.78 2.32 20.31
CA GLU A 148 -2.33 2.31 18.95
C GLU A 148 -1.90 3.54 18.14
N GLU A 149 -1.80 4.72 18.75
CA GLU A 149 -1.38 5.95 18.06
C GLU A 149 0.09 5.89 17.68
N ALA A 150 0.94 5.36 18.56
CA ALA A 150 2.34 5.10 18.26
C ALA A 150 2.50 4.04 17.15
N ALA A 151 1.68 2.98 17.17
CA ALA A 151 1.68 1.96 16.13
C ALA A 151 1.26 2.54 14.76
N LEU A 152 0.19 3.34 14.73
CA LEU A 152 -0.29 4.02 13.54
C LEU A 152 0.71 5.02 12.99
N THR A 153 1.36 5.80 13.85
CA THR A 153 2.40 6.75 13.44
C THR A 153 3.55 6.03 12.72
N LYS A 154 4.00 4.91 13.26
CA LYS A 154 5.03 4.07 12.62
C LYS A 154 4.55 3.49 11.30
N ALA A 155 3.31 3.00 11.22
CA ALA A 155 2.74 2.49 9.98
C ALA A 155 2.66 3.56 8.88
N LYS A 156 2.27 4.80 9.24
CA LYS A 156 2.23 5.94 8.29
C LYS A 156 3.62 6.31 7.78
N GLN A 157 4.62 6.38 8.65
CA GLN A 157 6.01 6.66 8.24
C GLN A 157 6.53 5.62 7.23
N ILE A 158 6.20 4.35 7.45
CA ILE A 158 6.56 3.27 6.53
C ILE A 158 5.79 3.43 5.21
N ALA A 159 4.49 3.74 5.29
CA ALA A 159 3.67 3.96 4.11
C ALA A 159 4.26 5.07 3.23
N GLU A 160 4.54 6.25 3.80
CA GLU A 160 5.17 7.37 3.09
C GLU A 160 6.47 6.94 2.39
N LYS A 161 7.31 6.16 3.07
CA LYS A 161 8.55 5.64 2.48
C LYS A 161 8.29 4.71 1.29
N VAL A 162 7.31 3.82 1.40
CA VAL A 162 6.92 2.90 0.32
C VAL A 162 6.32 3.68 -0.86
N LEU A 163 5.40 4.59 -0.58
CA LEU A 163 4.76 5.42 -1.59
C LEU A 163 5.75 6.29 -2.37
N ALA A 164 6.85 6.72 -1.75
CA ALA A 164 7.91 7.47 -2.43
C ALA A 164 8.70 6.63 -3.47
N GLN A 165 8.49 5.31 -3.52
CA GLN A 165 9.10 4.40 -4.48
C GLN A 165 8.13 3.92 -5.58
N LEU A 166 6.87 4.37 -5.50
CA LEU A 166 5.78 3.99 -6.39
C LEU A 166 5.44 5.11 -7.38
#